data_AF-A0A1M7M5V1-F1
#
_entry.id   AF-A0A1M7M5V1-F1
#
_cell.length_a   1.000
_cell.length_b   1.000
_cell.length_c   1.000
_cell.angle_alpha   90.00
_cell.angle_beta   90.00
_cell.angle_gamma   90.00
#
_symmetry.space_group_name_H-M   'P 1'
#
loop_
_entity.id
_entity.type
_entity.pdbx_description
1 polymer ?
#
loop_
_entity_poly.entity_id
_entity_poly.type
_entity_poly.pdbx_seq_one_letter_code
_entity_poly.pdbx_strand_id
1 'polypeptide(L)'
;MSFPYYIAKRYLFSKTSNNAINIITIIASFGVIVGALALFIILSGFSGLKTFSYSLLDVSDPDIKITSVKGKSFLIDDTIQNKINSNLEISEYTKVIEERVFLEYNEKTEIAYIKGVEENYTNISNIDSSLSVGSWLYKEFENTAVIGRGISNKLSLGILNYGAPLKIMVPKPGKGFINPRNPFYKIETQIVGVYMGTEDFENKFVFTSIDQARALLKFKENQISAIEIKLNDSNTAANVAESLSDALGDAFKVQTKAQLNEVFYKVINTENFVSYLIFTLIVIIALFNVIGAIIMMIIDKKQNLKTLFSLGATIKEIKKIFILQGFLLTFFGMCIGLFLGIILVFVQKKFELFMIVPNLAYPVEFRFLNLLIVFCTITVLGYIAAKIASSRISKEFIEK
;
A
#
# COMPACT_ATOMS: atom_id res chain seq x y z
N MET A 1 -5.40 24.50 40.31
CA MET A 1 -5.08 24.82 38.90
C MET A 1 -3.76 25.57 38.86
N SER A 2 -2.85 25.26 37.93
CA SER A 2 -1.58 25.98 37.83
C SER A 2 -1.83 27.41 37.32
N PHE A 3 -1.28 28.40 38.03
CA PHE A 3 -1.37 29.82 37.67
C PHE A 3 -1.09 30.11 36.17
N PRO A 4 -0.06 29.49 35.54
CA PRO A 4 0.22 29.73 34.13
C PRO A 4 -0.88 29.26 33.16
N TYR A 5 -1.56 28.17 33.47
CA TYR A 5 -2.63 27.62 32.62
C TYR A 5 -3.88 28.52 32.64
N TYR A 6 -4.24 29.04 33.82
CA TYR A 6 -5.39 29.94 33.97
C TYR A 6 -5.22 31.21 33.11
N ILE A 7 -4.02 31.81 33.15
CA ILE A 7 -3.71 33.00 32.35
C ILE A 7 -3.65 32.66 30.86
N ALA A 8 -3.01 31.54 30.47
CA ALA A 8 -2.90 31.12 29.07
C ALA A 8 -4.27 30.93 28.41
N LYS A 9 -5.21 30.25 29.10
CA LYS A 9 -6.59 30.07 28.61
C LYS A 9 -7.29 31.42 28.44
N ARG A 10 -7.13 32.34 29.40
CA ARG A 10 -7.74 33.67 29.32
C ARG A 10 -7.19 34.47 28.13
N TYR A 11 -5.87 34.43 27.90
CA TYR A 11 -5.23 35.15 26.80
C TYR A 11 -5.57 34.60 25.42
N LEU A 12 -5.89 33.32 25.30
CA LEU A 12 -6.35 32.72 24.04
C LEU A 12 -7.72 33.29 23.58
N PHE A 13 -8.65 33.49 24.52
CA PHE A 13 -10.01 33.94 24.20
C PHE A 13 -10.24 35.45 24.38
N SER A 14 -9.32 36.16 25.04
CA SER A 14 -9.45 37.60 25.22
C SER A 14 -9.17 38.33 23.91
N LYS A 15 -10.16 39.06 23.38
CA LYS A 15 -9.97 39.95 22.23
C LYS A 15 -8.92 41.01 22.56
N THR A 16 -7.91 41.16 21.70
CA THR A 16 -6.97 42.29 21.79
C THR A 16 -7.64 43.56 21.30
N SER A 17 -7.26 44.72 21.84
CA SER A 17 -7.73 46.03 21.35
C SER A 17 -7.23 46.32 19.94
N ASN A 18 -6.11 45.72 19.55
CA ASN A 18 -5.52 45.87 18.23
C ASN A 18 -6.06 44.80 17.27
N ASN A 19 -6.82 45.22 16.25
CA ASN A 19 -7.45 44.33 15.28
C ASN A 19 -6.42 43.57 14.41
N ALA A 20 -5.26 44.18 14.14
CA ALA A 20 -4.21 43.55 13.34
C ALA A 20 -3.70 42.25 13.97
N ILE A 21 -3.62 42.20 15.31
CA ILE A 21 -3.11 41.04 16.05
C ILE A 21 -4.12 39.88 16.03
N ASN A 22 -5.41 40.21 16.15
CA ASN A 22 -6.48 39.22 15.98
C ASN A 22 -6.44 38.60 14.58
N ILE A 23 -6.23 39.42 13.52
CA ILE A 23 -6.12 38.93 12.13
C ILE A 23 -4.93 37.97 11.98
N ILE A 24 -3.74 38.34 12.46
CA ILE A 24 -2.55 37.48 12.39
C ILE A 24 -2.79 36.15 13.13
N THR A 25 -3.43 36.20 14.29
CA THR A 25 -3.74 34.99 15.09
C THR A 25 -4.75 34.09 14.38
N ILE A 26 -5.76 34.66 13.70
CA ILE A 26 -6.71 33.89 12.88
C ILE A 26 -5.99 33.23 11.70
N ILE A 27 -5.13 33.96 10.99
CA ILE A 27 -4.36 33.42 9.86
C ILE A 27 -3.44 32.28 10.33
N ALA A 28 -2.75 32.45 11.46
CA ALA A 28 -1.90 31.41 12.03
C ALA A 28 -2.72 30.17 12.45
N SER A 29 -3.87 30.36 13.10
CA SER A 29 -4.78 29.26 13.47
C SER A 29 -5.28 28.52 12.24
N PHE A 30 -5.70 29.25 11.20
CA PHE A 30 -6.13 28.69 9.92
C PHE A 30 -5.02 27.87 9.25
N GLY A 31 -3.78 28.35 9.30
CA GLY A 31 -2.61 27.61 8.81
C GLY A 31 -2.43 26.26 9.51
N VAL A 32 -2.63 26.20 10.84
CA VAL A 32 -2.58 24.93 11.59
C VAL A 32 -3.75 24.02 11.23
N ILE A 33 -4.96 24.57 11.10
CA ILE A 33 -6.16 23.82 10.70
C ILE A 33 -5.95 23.15 9.33
N VAL A 34 -5.51 23.94 8.34
CA VAL A 34 -5.25 23.44 6.98
C VAL A 34 -4.11 22.44 6.98
N GLY A 35 -3.04 22.69 7.74
CA GLY A 35 -1.92 21.75 7.87
C GLY A 35 -2.34 20.40 8.46
N ALA A 36 -3.14 20.41 9.53
CA ALA A 36 -3.67 19.20 10.15
C ALA A 36 -4.62 18.43 9.22
N LEU A 37 -5.54 19.16 8.59
CA LEU A 37 -6.48 18.61 7.62
C LEU A 37 -5.75 17.96 6.45
N ALA A 38 -4.80 18.67 5.83
CA ALA A 38 -4.07 18.18 4.68
C ALA A 38 -3.24 16.93 5.03
N LEU A 39 -2.44 17.00 6.09
CA LEU A 39 -1.61 15.87 6.52
C LEU A 39 -2.46 14.62 6.79
N PHE A 40 -3.64 14.78 7.42
CA PHE A 40 -4.54 13.67 7.69
C PHE A 40 -5.18 13.09 6.43
N ILE A 41 -5.65 13.94 5.51
CA ILE A 41 -6.25 13.49 4.25
C ILE A 41 -5.24 12.72 3.41
N ILE A 42 -4.00 13.23 3.26
CA ILE A 42 -2.98 12.55 2.46
C ILE A 42 -2.61 11.19 3.07
N LEU A 43 -2.39 11.11 4.38
CA LEU A 43 -2.10 9.82 5.02
C LEU A 43 -3.25 8.81 4.83
N SER A 44 -4.49 9.28 4.90
CA SER A 44 -5.68 8.44 4.68
C SER A 44 -5.82 8.01 3.22
N GLY A 45 -5.53 8.90 2.27
CA GLY A 45 -5.49 8.61 0.84
C GLY A 45 -4.43 7.58 0.48
N PHE A 46 -3.19 7.76 0.94
CA PHE A 46 -2.11 6.78 0.72
C PHE A 46 -2.39 5.44 1.41
N SER A 47 -3.03 5.44 2.57
CA SER A 47 -3.44 4.19 3.23
C SER A 47 -4.49 3.44 2.38
N GLY A 48 -5.48 4.16 1.85
CA GLY A 48 -6.48 3.60 0.95
C GLY A 48 -5.87 3.08 -0.35
N LEU A 49 -5.01 3.88 -0.99
CA LEU A 49 -4.26 3.46 -2.18
C LEU A 49 -3.42 2.21 -1.91
N LYS A 50 -2.69 2.17 -0.78
CA LYS A 50 -1.88 1.01 -0.40
C LYS A 50 -2.74 -0.26 -0.27
N THR A 51 -3.88 -0.18 0.39
CA THR A 51 -4.80 -1.32 0.54
C THR A 51 -5.39 -1.75 -0.79
N PHE A 52 -5.81 -0.79 -1.62
CA PHE A 52 -6.27 -1.08 -2.97
C PHE A 52 -5.18 -1.74 -3.82
N SER A 53 -3.97 -1.19 -3.82
CA SER A 53 -2.80 -1.74 -4.50
C SER A 53 -2.45 -3.16 -4.05
N TYR A 54 -2.57 -3.48 -2.76
CA TYR A 54 -2.37 -4.85 -2.27
C TYR A 54 -3.50 -5.80 -2.70
N SER A 55 -4.75 -5.34 -2.71
CA SER A 55 -5.88 -6.16 -3.16
C SER A 55 -5.75 -6.59 -4.63
N LEU A 56 -5.06 -5.81 -5.47
CA LEU A 56 -4.76 -6.20 -6.85
C LEU A 56 -3.81 -7.39 -6.94
N LEU A 57 -2.92 -7.57 -5.96
CA LEU A 57 -2.02 -8.72 -5.88
C LEU A 57 -2.72 -9.96 -5.31
N ASP A 58 -3.77 -9.80 -4.50
CA ASP A 58 -4.53 -10.92 -3.93
C ASP A 58 -5.25 -11.76 -5.00
N VAL A 59 -5.52 -11.15 -6.15
CA VAL A 59 -6.11 -11.82 -7.31
C VAL A 59 -5.09 -12.66 -8.09
N SER A 60 -3.82 -12.24 -8.11
CA SER A 60 -2.78 -12.82 -8.96
C SER A 60 -1.82 -13.76 -8.24
N ASP A 61 -1.50 -13.46 -6.99
CA ASP A 61 -0.43 -14.10 -6.24
C ASP A 61 -0.96 -14.81 -4.99
N PRO A 62 -0.41 -15.99 -4.65
CA PRO A 62 -0.76 -16.69 -3.41
C PRO A 62 -0.13 -16.00 -2.19
N ASP A 63 -0.58 -16.37 -1.00
CA ASP A 63 0.01 -15.88 0.25
C ASP A 63 1.44 -16.36 0.43
N ILE A 64 1.69 -17.63 0.10
CA ILE A 64 3.01 -18.25 0.09
C ILE A 64 3.22 -19.02 -1.22
N LYS A 65 4.41 -18.92 -1.79
CA LYS A 65 4.86 -19.69 -2.94
C LYS A 65 6.17 -20.40 -2.62
N ILE A 66 6.19 -21.72 -2.84
CA ILE A 66 7.35 -22.57 -2.66
C ILE A 66 7.92 -22.89 -4.04
N THR A 67 9.21 -22.62 -4.24
CA THR A 67 9.94 -22.92 -5.48
C THR A 67 11.24 -23.64 -5.18
N SER A 68 11.84 -24.29 -6.17
CA SER A 68 13.17 -24.88 -6.01
C SER A 68 14.26 -23.80 -6.03
N VAL A 69 15.27 -23.91 -5.16
CA VAL A 69 16.48 -23.07 -5.24
C VAL A 69 17.34 -23.46 -6.45
N LYS A 70 17.35 -24.75 -6.80
CA LYS A 70 18.15 -25.28 -7.92
C LYS A 70 17.25 -25.79 -9.04
N GLY A 71 17.37 -25.19 -10.21
CA GLY A 71 16.56 -25.55 -11.39
C GLY A 71 15.18 -24.91 -11.38
N LYS A 72 14.37 -25.24 -12.40
CA LYS A 72 13.04 -24.65 -12.62
C LYS A 72 11.87 -25.52 -12.15
N SER A 73 12.14 -26.76 -11.78
CA SER A 73 11.15 -27.73 -11.31
C SER A 73 11.76 -28.69 -10.32
N PHE A 74 10.92 -29.35 -9.54
CA PHE A 74 11.26 -30.37 -8.57
C PHE A 74 10.22 -31.49 -8.58
N LEU A 75 10.58 -32.63 -8.00
CA LEU A 75 9.65 -33.72 -7.79
C LEU A 75 8.97 -33.53 -6.44
N ILE A 76 7.64 -33.52 -6.43
CA ILE A 76 6.88 -33.57 -5.18
C ILE A 76 6.93 -35.00 -4.64
N ASP A 77 7.20 -35.11 -3.34
CA ASP A 77 7.17 -36.36 -2.61
C ASP A 77 6.14 -36.28 -1.46
N ASP A 78 5.83 -37.44 -0.88
CA ASP A 78 4.88 -37.54 0.23
C ASP A 78 5.39 -36.80 1.48
N THR A 79 6.71 -36.58 1.61
CA THR A 79 7.28 -35.88 2.77
C THR A 79 6.96 -34.39 2.73
N ILE A 80 7.03 -33.77 1.56
CA ILE A 80 6.67 -32.36 1.33
C ILE A 80 5.16 -32.20 1.54
N GLN A 81 4.35 -33.10 0.98
CA GLN A 81 2.89 -33.04 1.20
C GLN A 81 2.53 -33.20 2.67
N ASN A 82 3.12 -34.15 3.39
CA ASN A 82 2.85 -34.34 4.81
C ASN A 82 3.23 -33.12 5.66
N LYS A 83 4.36 -32.47 5.34
CA LYS A 83 4.78 -31.22 6.02
C LYS A 83 3.78 -30.09 5.79
N ILE A 84 3.30 -29.92 4.56
CA ILE A 84 2.28 -28.91 4.24
C ILE A 84 0.96 -29.25 4.94
N ASN A 85 0.49 -30.49 4.84
CA ASN A 85 -0.77 -30.93 5.46
C ASN A 85 -0.75 -30.88 7.00
N SER A 86 0.42 -30.98 7.62
CA SER A 86 0.55 -30.91 9.09
C SER A 86 0.34 -29.51 9.67
N ASN A 87 0.37 -28.46 8.84
CA ASN A 87 0.26 -27.08 9.30
C ASN A 87 -1.20 -26.60 9.29
N LEU A 88 -1.77 -26.39 10.48
CA LEU A 88 -3.16 -25.96 10.67
C LEU A 88 -3.44 -24.52 10.19
N GLU A 89 -2.41 -23.70 9.96
CA GLU A 89 -2.57 -22.33 9.47
C GLU A 89 -2.79 -22.28 7.94
N ILE A 90 -2.55 -23.40 7.25
CA ILE A 90 -2.78 -23.53 5.81
C ILE A 90 -4.25 -23.87 5.56
N SER A 91 -4.90 -23.03 4.75
CA SER A 91 -6.28 -23.26 4.31
C SER A 91 -6.31 -24.26 3.16
N GLU A 92 -5.48 -24.00 2.14
CA GLU A 92 -5.43 -24.81 0.92
C GLU A 92 -4.09 -24.63 0.19
N TYR A 93 -3.70 -25.64 -0.59
CA TYR A 93 -2.53 -25.56 -1.47
C TYR A 93 -2.83 -26.17 -2.84
N THR A 94 -2.08 -25.72 -3.84
CA THR A 94 -2.18 -26.22 -5.22
C THR A 94 -0.80 -26.37 -5.83
N LYS A 95 -0.69 -27.33 -6.74
CA LYS A 95 0.52 -27.53 -7.54
C LYS A 95 0.43 -26.71 -8.81
N VAL A 96 1.56 -26.11 -9.18
CA VAL A 96 1.64 -25.27 -10.37
C VAL A 96 2.86 -25.60 -11.21
N ILE A 97 2.67 -25.60 -12.51
CA ILE A 97 3.74 -25.64 -13.50
C ILE A 97 3.85 -24.28 -14.17
N GLU A 98 5.01 -23.65 -14.05
CA GLU A 98 5.32 -22.37 -14.69
C GLU A 98 6.56 -22.52 -15.57
N GLU A 99 6.46 -22.06 -16.81
CA GLU A 99 7.60 -21.94 -17.73
C GLU A 99 7.36 -20.81 -18.75
N ARG A 100 8.43 -20.22 -19.25
CA ARG A 100 8.38 -19.19 -20.28
C ARG A 100 8.09 -19.82 -21.64
N VAL A 101 7.11 -19.26 -22.35
CA VAL A 101 6.59 -19.78 -23.61
C VAL A 101 6.54 -18.70 -24.69
N PHE A 102 6.62 -19.13 -25.94
CA PHE A 102 6.24 -18.33 -27.09
C PHE A 102 4.80 -18.64 -27.46
N LEU A 103 4.00 -17.59 -27.53
CA LEU A 103 2.63 -17.64 -28.01
C LEU A 103 2.64 -17.26 -29.48
N GLU A 104 1.92 -18.01 -30.31
CA GLU A 104 1.72 -17.68 -31.71
C GLU A 104 0.23 -17.80 -32.08
N TYR A 105 -0.29 -16.75 -32.69
CA TYR A 105 -1.64 -16.72 -33.22
C TYR A 105 -1.68 -15.87 -34.49
N ASN A 106 -2.10 -16.44 -35.63
CA ASN A 106 -2.16 -15.77 -36.94
C ASN A 106 -0.91 -14.91 -37.25
N GLU A 107 0.26 -15.54 -37.21
CA GLU A 107 1.59 -14.93 -37.47
C GLU A 107 2.05 -13.85 -36.46
N LYS A 108 1.21 -13.51 -35.48
CA LYS A 108 1.61 -12.67 -34.35
C LYS A 108 2.24 -13.54 -33.28
N THR A 109 3.33 -13.04 -32.69
CA THR A 109 4.03 -13.72 -31.61
C THR A 109 4.12 -12.84 -30.38
N GLU A 110 4.03 -13.45 -29.21
CA GLU A 110 4.22 -12.79 -27.93
C GLU A 110 4.91 -13.75 -26.96
N ILE A 111 5.71 -13.22 -26.04
CA ILE A 111 6.35 -14.03 -25.00
C ILE A 111 5.55 -13.91 -23.72
N ALA A 112 5.19 -15.04 -23.13
CA ALA A 112 4.46 -15.10 -21.86
C ALA A 112 4.98 -16.25 -20.99
N TYR A 113 4.32 -16.51 -19.87
CA TYR A 113 4.48 -17.70 -19.05
C TYR A 113 3.24 -18.57 -19.19
N ILE A 114 3.42 -19.86 -19.46
CA ILE A 114 2.35 -20.82 -19.26
C ILE A 114 2.24 -21.11 -17.76
N LYS A 115 1.04 -21.04 -17.21
CA LYS A 115 0.74 -21.39 -15.82
C LYS A 115 -0.27 -22.54 -15.82
N GLY A 116 0.23 -23.76 -15.66
CA GLY A 116 -0.57 -24.97 -15.52
C GLY A 116 -1.06 -25.11 -14.08
N VAL A 117 -2.37 -25.13 -13.87
CA VAL A 117 -2.99 -25.09 -12.54
C VAL A 117 -3.90 -26.30 -12.28
N GLU A 118 -4.03 -26.72 -11.01
CA GLU A 118 -5.04 -27.70 -10.60
C GLU A 118 -6.43 -27.04 -10.48
N GLU A 119 -7.49 -27.85 -10.39
CA GLU A 119 -8.89 -27.38 -10.34
C GLU A 119 -9.15 -26.46 -9.14
N ASN A 120 -8.43 -26.67 -8.04
CA ASN A 120 -8.61 -25.93 -6.80
C ASN A 120 -7.90 -24.58 -6.77
N TYR A 121 -7.27 -24.16 -7.87
CA TYR A 121 -6.54 -22.91 -7.96
C TYR A 121 -7.39 -21.66 -7.68
N THR A 122 -8.69 -21.70 -8.03
CA THR A 122 -9.65 -20.61 -7.75
C THR A 122 -9.91 -20.42 -6.25
N ASN A 123 -9.68 -21.44 -5.43
CA ASN A 123 -9.80 -21.29 -3.99
C ASN A 123 -8.60 -20.56 -3.39
N ILE A 124 -7.44 -20.65 -4.05
CA ILE A 124 -6.18 -20.04 -3.59
C ILE A 124 -6.08 -18.58 -4.04
N SER A 125 -6.38 -18.33 -5.31
CA SER A 125 -6.44 -16.97 -5.87
C SER A 125 -7.84 -16.70 -6.40
N ASN A 126 -8.39 -15.52 -6.11
CA ASN A 126 -9.74 -15.13 -6.56
C ASN A 126 -9.73 -14.72 -8.04
N ILE A 127 -9.09 -15.52 -8.90
CA ILE A 127 -8.85 -15.23 -10.32
C ILE A 127 -10.15 -15.22 -11.13
N ASP A 128 -11.15 -15.97 -10.69
CA ASP A 128 -12.50 -16.01 -11.21
C ASP A 128 -13.18 -14.63 -11.17
N SER A 129 -12.98 -13.86 -10.08
CA SER A 129 -13.48 -12.49 -9.96
C SER A 129 -12.88 -11.51 -10.96
N SER A 130 -11.75 -11.87 -11.57
CA SER A 130 -10.99 -11.05 -12.51
C SER A 130 -11.32 -11.35 -13.97
N LEU A 131 -12.13 -12.38 -14.23
CA LEU A 131 -12.57 -12.72 -15.58
C LEU A 131 -13.44 -11.60 -16.14
N SER A 132 -12.96 -10.98 -17.21
CA SER A 132 -13.72 -9.95 -17.92
C SER A 132 -14.72 -10.57 -18.90
N VAL A 133 -14.35 -11.67 -19.56
CA VAL A 133 -15.14 -12.31 -20.60
C VAL A 133 -14.88 -13.82 -20.59
N GLY A 134 -15.92 -14.63 -20.83
CA GLY A 134 -15.83 -16.08 -20.95
C GLY A 134 -15.88 -16.80 -19.60
N SER A 135 -15.25 -17.96 -19.52
CA SER A 135 -15.26 -18.81 -18.32
C SER A 135 -13.85 -19.22 -17.89
N TRP A 136 -13.71 -19.64 -16.63
CA TRP A 136 -12.48 -20.26 -16.14
C TRP A 136 -12.25 -21.64 -16.77
N LEU A 137 -11.10 -22.24 -16.49
CA LEU A 137 -10.73 -23.58 -16.91
C LEU A 137 -11.60 -24.62 -16.19
N TYR A 138 -12.18 -25.54 -16.96
CA TYR A 138 -12.84 -26.73 -16.45
C TYR A 138 -12.12 -27.98 -16.95
N LYS A 139 -12.04 -29.02 -16.12
CA LYS A 139 -11.28 -30.24 -16.42
C LYS A 139 -11.89 -31.04 -17.57
N GLU A 140 -13.20 -30.93 -17.79
CA GLU A 140 -13.91 -31.60 -18.88
C GLU A 140 -13.50 -31.05 -20.26
N PHE A 141 -12.99 -29.82 -20.33
CA PHE A 141 -12.57 -29.19 -21.57
C PHE A 141 -11.06 -29.24 -21.74
N GLU A 142 -10.60 -30.27 -22.47
CA GLU A 142 -9.21 -30.37 -22.90
C GLU A 142 -8.86 -29.28 -23.94
N ASN A 143 -7.57 -28.94 -24.00
CA ASN A 143 -6.98 -27.98 -24.93
C ASN A 143 -7.57 -26.59 -24.80
N THR A 144 -7.86 -26.18 -23.57
CA THR A 144 -8.37 -24.84 -23.27
C THR A 144 -7.32 -24.01 -22.52
N ALA A 145 -7.39 -22.71 -22.76
CA ALA A 145 -6.55 -21.74 -22.08
C ALA A 145 -7.34 -20.47 -21.75
N VAL A 146 -6.91 -19.79 -20.68
CA VAL A 146 -7.39 -18.47 -20.29
C VAL A 146 -6.22 -17.51 -20.35
N ILE A 147 -6.40 -16.38 -21.04
CA ILE A 147 -5.33 -15.40 -21.27
C ILE A 147 -5.63 -14.06 -20.60
N GLY A 148 -4.59 -13.29 -20.31
CA GLY A 148 -4.78 -11.92 -19.86
C GLY A 148 -5.20 -11.01 -21.00
N ARG A 149 -5.94 -9.95 -20.70
CA ARG A 149 -6.39 -8.96 -21.69
C ARG A 149 -5.23 -8.31 -22.45
N GLY A 150 -4.09 -8.08 -21.79
CA GLY A 150 -2.86 -7.61 -22.42
C GLY A 150 -2.38 -8.53 -23.54
N ILE A 151 -2.30 -9.83 -23.27
CA ILE A 151 -1.93 -10.87 -24.26
C ILE A 151 -2.98 -10.94 -25.39
N SER A 152 -4.27 -10.94 -25.03
CA SER A 152 -5.40 -10.91 -25.98
C SER A 152 -5.27 -9.75 -26.96
N ASN A 153 -4.99 -8.54 -26.47
CA ASN A 153 -4.87 -7.35 -27.30
C ASN A 153 -3.66 -7.42 -28.25
N LYS A 154 -2.48 -7.82 -27.74
CA LYS A 154 -1.24 -7.94 -28.53
C LYS A 154 -1.38 -8.96 -29.66
N LEU A 155 -2.00 -10.10 -29.39
CA LEU A 155 -2.25 -11.15 -30.39
C LEU A 155 -3.52 -10.89 -31.22
N SER A 156 -4.35 -9.92 -30.83
CA SER A 156 -5.70 -9.70 -31.37
C SER A 156 -6.54 -10.99 -31.34
N LEU A 157 -6.45 -11.69 -30.21
CA LEU A 157 -7.06 -12.99 -29.96
C LEU A 157 -8.16 -12.86 -28.91
N GLY A 158 -9.42 -12.99 -29.34
CA GLY A 158 -10.57 -13.03 -28.44
C GLY A 158 -11.02 -14.44 -28.09
N ILE A 159 -12.04 -14.56 -27.24
CA ILE A 159 -12.75 -15.82 -26.98
C ILE A 159 -13.54 -16.28 -28.21
N LEU A 160 -13.92 -17.56 -28.24
CA LEU A 160 -14.78 -18.16 -29.29
C LEU A 160 -14.21 -18.04 -30.72
N ASN A 161 -12.88 -17.87 -30.84
CA ASN A 161 -12.22 -17.82 -32.13
C ASN A 161 -11.87 -19.23 -32.62
N TYR A 162 -12.83 -19.88 -33.27
CA TYR A 162 -12.65 -21.24 -33.81
C TYR A 162 -11.85 -21.28 -35.13
N GLY A 163 -11.42 -20.12 -35.65
CA GLY A 163 -10.72 -20.04 -36.93
C GLY A 163 -9.27 -20.50 -36.86
N ALA A 164 -8.60 -20.31 -35.72
CA ALA A 164 -7.25 -20.81 -35.48
C ALA A 164 -7.02 -21.01 -33.96
N PRO A 165 -6.30 -22.05 -33.53
CA PRO A 165 -5.91 -22.21 -32.13
C PRO A 165 -4.75 -21.26 -31.76
N LEU A 166 -4.66 -20.92 -30.48
CA LEU A 166 -3.43 -20.37 -29.91
C LEU A 166 -2.38 -21.49 -29.83
N LYS A 167 -1.23 -21.29 -30.46
CA LYS A 167 -0.09 -22.20 -30.31
C LYS A 167 0.77 -21.73 -29.16
N ILE A 168 0.99 -22.62 -28.19
CA ILE A 168 1.90 -22.39 -27.07
C ILE A 168 3.15 -23.24 -27.30
N MET A 169 4.32 -22.60 -27.36
CA MET A 169 5.57 -23.22 -27.79
C MET A 169 6.67 -23.05 -26.74
N VAL A 170 7.41 -24.14 -26.49
CA VAL A 170 8.55 -24.17 -25.56
C VAL A 170 9.78 -24.72 -26.29
N PRO A 171 10.95 -24.09 -26.19
CA PRO A 171 12.18 -24.62 -26.77
C PRO A 171 12.51 -26.01 -26.20
N LYS A 172 12.87 -26.96 -27.06
CA LYS A 172 13.24 -28.30 -26.58
C LYS A 172 14.51 -28.24 -25.72
N PRO A 173 14.52 -28.88 -24.54
CA PRO A 173 15.71 -28.93 -23.70
C PRO A 173 16.80 -29.77 -24.38
N GLY A 174 18.04 -29.28 -24.35
CA GLY A 174 19.19 -29.99 -24.93
C GLY A 174 20.46 -29.16 -24.83
N LYS A 175 21.62 -29.82 -24.94
CA LYS A 175 22.93 -29.18 -25.08
C LYS A 175 23.45 -29.46 -26.50
N GLY A 176 23.84 -28.44 -27.26
CA GLY A 176 24.38 -28.57 -28.62
C GLY A 176 23.47 -28.04 -29.74
N PHE A 177 23.66 -28.53 -30.97
CA PHE A 177 22.90 -28.09 -32.15
C PHE A 177 21.40 -28.44 -32.01
N ILE A 178 20.56 -27.42 -31.88
CA ILE A 178 19.10 -27.57 -31.95
C ILE A 178 18.74 -27.83 -33.40
N ASN A 179 17.97 -28.89 -33.67
CA ASN A 179 17.47 -29.19 -35.02
C ASN A 179 16.58 -28.02 -35.51
N PRO A 180 17.00 -27.23 -36.52
CA PRO A 180 16.26 -26.04 -36.94
C PRO A 180 14.87 -26.35 -37.50
N ARG A 181 14.61 -27.60 -37.91
CA ARG A 181 13.32 -28.03 -38.47
C ARG A 181 12.24 -28.29 -37.42
N ASN A 182 12.61 -28.59 -36.17
CA ASN A 182 11.62 -28.81 -35.10
C ASN A 182 12.18 -28.42 -33.71
N PRO A 183 12.48 -27.13 -33.50
CA PRO A 183 13.14 -26.65 -32.29
C PRO A 183 12.24 -26.57 -31.05
N PHE A 184 10.91 -26.66 -31.22
CA PHE A 184 9.94 -26.44 -30.14
C PHE A 184 9.07 -27.66 -29.86
N TYR A 185 8.69 -27.86 -28.60
CA TYR A 185 7.44 -28.54 -28.26
C TYR A 185 6.30 -27.55 -28.38
N LYS A 186 5.14 -27.99 -28.87
CA LYS A 186 3.98 -27.13 -29.08
C LYS A 186 2.69 -27.84 -28.69
N ILE A 187 1.74 -27.08 -28.17
CA ILE A 187 0.34 -27.46 -28.00
C ILE A 187 -0.55 -26.42 -28.67
N GLU A 188 -1.73 -26.84 -29.08
CA GLU A 188 -2.76 -25.99 -29.68
C GLU A 188 -3.93 -25.89 -28.71
N THR A 189 -4.27 -24.66 -28.31
CA THR A 189 -5.28 -24.40 -27.28
C THR A 189 -6.32 -23.41 -27.77
N GLN A 190 -7.57 -23.58 -27.33
CA GLN A 190 -8.69 -22.67 -27.56
C GLN A 190 -8.85 -21.74 -26.37
N ILE A 191 -9.09 -20.46 -26.64
CA ILE A 191 -9.28 -19.47 -25.58
C ILE A 191 -10.72 -19.45 -25.13
N VAL A 192 -10.94 -19.80 -23.86
CA VAL A 192 -12.28 -19.88 -23.24
C VAL A 192 -12.59 -18.70 -22.33
N GLY A 193 -11.56 -17.95 -21.92
CA GLY A 193 -11.73 -16.79 -21.04
C GLY A 193 -10.60 -15.77 -21.19
N VAL A 194 -10.92 -14.52 -20.84
CA VAL A 194 -9.98 -13.41 -20.75
C VAL A 194 -10.09 -12.74 -19.39
N TYR A 195 -8.99 -12.69 -18.65
CA TYR A 195 -8.93 -12.02 -17.34
C TYR A 195 -8.32 -10.62 -17.44
N MET A 196 -8.66 -9.78 -16.45
CA MET A 196 -8.19 -8.41 -16.28
C MET A 196 -7.52 -8.27 -14.90
N GLY A 197 -6.58 -7.35 -14.76
CA GLY A 197 -5.85 -7.14 -13.51
C GLY A 197 -4.80 -6.05 -13.65
N THR A 198 -3.70 -6.17 -12.90
CA THR A 198 -2.55 -5.28 -13.09
C THR A 198 -1.96 -5.46 -14.49
N GLU A 199 -1.32 -4.42 -15.03
CA GLU A 199 -0.68 -4.49 -16.35
C GLU A 199 0.36 -5.61 -16.41
N ASP A 200 1.19 -5.77 -15.39
CA ASP A 200 2.16 -6.85 -15.31
C ASP A 200 1.47 -8.22 -15.31
N PHE A 201 0.36 -8.37 -14.59
CA PHE A 201 -0.36 -9.63 -14.52
C PHE A 201 -1.03 -9.99 -15.85
N GLU A 202 -1.78 -9.07 -16.46
CA GLU A 202 -2.48 -9.27 -17.74
C GLU A 202 -1.55 -9.59 -18.92
N ASN A 203 -0.27 -9.24 -18.81
CA ASN A 203 0.74 -9.49 -19.84
C ASN A 203 1.61 -10.73 -19.55
N LYS A 204 1.49 -11.35 -18.37
CA LYS A 204 2.45 -12.35 -17.91
C LYS A 204 1.99 -13.79 -18.13
N PHE A 205 0.73 -14.14 -17.83
CA PHE A 205 0.32 -15.54 -17.76
C PHE A 205 -0.72 -15.96 -18.81
N VAL A 206 -0.52 -17.15 -19.36
CA VAL A 206 -1.54 -17.97 -20.05
C VAL A 206 -1.83 -19.17 -19.16
N PHE A 207 -3.04 -19.23 -18.63
CA PHE A 207 -3.48 -20.32 -17.77
C PHE A 207 -3.98 -21.50 -18.60
N THR A 208 -3.62 -22.71 -18.20
CA THR A 208 -4.15 -23.97 -18.73
C THR A 208 -4.19 -25.02 -17.62
N SER A 209 -4.73 -26.21 -17.89
CA SER A 209 -4.69 -27.29 -16.89
C SER A 209 -3.26 -27.75 -16.65
N ILE A 210 -2.98 -28.17 -15.41
CA ILE A 210 -1.67 -28.69 -15.03
C ILE A 210 -1.23 -29.86 -15.93
N ASP A 211 -2.17 -30.69 -16.39
CA ASP A 211 -1.89 -31.84 -17.23
C ASP A 211 -1.42 -31.43 -18.63
N GLN A 212 -2.02 -30.37 -19.20
CA GLN A 212 -1.61 -29.82 -20.50
C GLN A 212 -0.21 -29.23 -20.43
N ALA A 213 0.07 -28.45 -19.37
CA ALA A 213 1.39 -27.87 -19.14
C ALA A 213 2.45 -28.97 -18.96
N ARG A 214 2.12 -30.03 -18.20
CA ARG A 214 2.99 -31.20 -18.03
C ARG A 214 3.27 -31.90 -19.35
N ALA A 215 2.25 -32.09 -20.18
CA ALA A 215 2.37 -32.72 -21.49
C ALA A 215 3.24 -31.90 -22.47
N LEU A 216 3.12 -30.56 -22.45
CA LEU A 216 3.92 -29.64 -23.25
C LEU A 216 5.41 -29.69 -22.83
N LEU A 217 5.68 -29.65 -21.53
CA LEU A 217 7.04 -29.63 -20.99
C LEU A 217 7.69 -31.01 -20.89
N LYS A 218 6.94 -32.09 -21.16
CA LYS A 218 7.38 -33.49 -20.97
C LYS A 218 7.85 -33.77 -19.54
N PHE A 219 7.15 -33.17 -18.58
CA PHE A 219 7.38 -33.38 -17.15
C PHE A 219 6.81 -34.73 -16.69
N LYS A 220 7.40 -35.31 -15.64
CA LYS A 220 6.83 -36.49 -14.97
C LYS A 220 5.56 -36.11 -14.20
N GLU A 221 4.71 -37.08 -13.85
CA GLU A 221 3.46 -36.81 -13.13
C GLU A 221 3.65 -36.01 -11.84
N ASN A 222 4.66 -36.37 -11.05
CA ASN A 222 5.01 -35.70 -9.80
C ASN A 222 5.98 -34.52 -9.97
N GLN A 223 6.26 -34.06 -11.19
CA GLN A 223 7.17 -32.95 -11.44
C GLN A 223 6.41 -31.63 -11.58
N ILE A 224 6.75 -30.65 -10.75
CA ILE A 224 6.08 -29.34 -10.67
C ILE A 224 7.10 -28.20 -10.58
N SER A 225 6.70 -26.97 -10.91
CA SER A 225 7.57 -25.80 -10.80
C SER A 225 7.44 -25.11 -9.44
N ALA A 226 6.22 -25.06 -8.90
CA ALA A 226 5.91 -24.40 -7.65
C ALA A 226 4.74 -25.05 -6.90
N ILE A 227 4.68 -24.81 -5.60
CA ILE A 227 3.48 -25.01 -4.78
C ILE A 227 3.00 -23.64 -4.32
N GLU A 228 1.73 -23.36 -4.52
CA GLU A 228 1.08 -22.11 -4.11
C GLU A 228 0.11 -22.40 -2.97
N ILE A 229 0.12 -21.56 -1.93
CA ILE A 229 -0.55 -21.81 -0.65
C ILE A 229 -1.41 -20.59 -0.28
N LYS A 230 -2.62 -20.86 0.20
CA LYS A 230 -3.49 -19.89 0.86
C LYS A 230 -3.55 -20.16 2.36
N LEU A 231 -3.44 -19.10 3.14
CA LEU A 231 -3.48 -19.17 4.59
C LEU A 231 -4.87 -18.84 5.13
N ASN A 232 -5.15 -19.31 6.34
CA ASN A 232 -6.36 -18.91 7.05
C ASN A 232 -6.32 -17.42 7.46
N ASP A 233 -5.13 -16.91 7.79
CA ASP A 233 -4.88 -15.50 8.06
C ASP A 233 -3.59 -15.06 7.35
N SER A 234 -3.71 -14.20 6.34
CA SER A 234 -2.57 -13.70 5.57
C SER A 234 -1.56 -12.89 6.43
N ASN A 235 -1.94 -12.42 7.63
CA ASN A 235 -1.00 -11.76 8.55
C ASN A 235 0.04 -12.72 9.14
N THR A 236 -0.25 -14.03 9.17
CA THR A 236 0.67 -15.07 9.67
C THR A 236 1.68 -15.52 8.62
N ALA A 237 1.59 -15.00 7.39
CA ALA A 237 2.39 -15.47 6.25
C ALA A 237 3.91 -15.47 6.49
N ALA A 238 4.43 -14.47 7.20
CA ALA A 238 5.85 -14.42 7.52
C ALA A 238 6.29 -15.58 8.42
N ASN A 239 5.53 -15.85 9.49
CA ASN A 239 5.82 -16.91 10.46
C ASN A 239 5.65 -18.30 9.82
N VAL A 240 4.60 -18.49 9.03
CA VAL A 240 4.36 -19.75 8.30
C VAL A 240 5.46 -19.98 7.27
N ALA A 241 5.86 -18.95 6.52
CA ALA A 241 6.92 -19.07 5.52
C ALA A 241 8.26 -19.45 6.16
N GLU A 242 8.60 -18.88 7.31
CA GLU A 242 9.81 -19.23 8.07
C GLU A 242 9.75 -20.67 8.57
N SER A 243 8.65 -21.08 9.21
CA SER A 243 8.45 -22.45 9.68
C SER A 243 8.51 -23.49 8.55
N LEU A 244 7.90 -23.19 7.39
CA LEU A 244 7.96 -24.05 6.21
C LEU A 244 9.37 -24.09 5.60
N SER A 245 10.08 -22.97 5.60
CA SER A 245 11.47 -22.91 5.13
C SER A 245 12.37 -23.81 5.97
N ASP A 246 12.24 -23.76 7.31
CA ASP A 246 12.99 -24.61 8.22
C ASP A 246 12.62 -26.10 8.06
N ALA A 247 11.34 -26.39 7.85
CA ALA A 247 10.86 -27.76 7.68
C ALA A 247 11.30 -28.37 6.33
N LEU A 248 11.28 -27.60 5.24
CA LEU A 248 11.62 -28.07 3.89
C LEU A 248 13.13 -28.06 3.61
N GLY A 249 13.89 -27.21 4.32
CA GLY A 249 15.33 -27.05 4.21
C GLY A 249 15.77 -26.23 2.99
N ASP A 250 17.09 -26.04 2.86
CA ASP A 250 17.73 -25.12 1.89
C ASP A 250 17.56 -25.48 0.41
N ALA A 251 16.92 -26.61 0.10
CA ALA A 251 16.60 -26.99 -1.27
C ALA A 251 15.46 -26.15 -1.85
N PHE A 252 14.61 -25.58 -0.98
CA PHE A 252 13.42 -24.85 -1.36
C PHE A 252 13.50 -23.39 -0.94
N LYS A 253 12.93 -22.53 -1.78
CA LYS A 253 12.73 -21.14 -1.49
C LYS A 253 11.25 -20.92 -1.20
N VAL A 254 10.95 -20.65 0.07
CA VAL A 254 9.61 -20.31 0.53
C VAL A 254 9.51 -18.78 0.55
N GLN A 255 8.62 -18.22 -0.27
CA GLN A 255 8.44 -16.78 -0.38
C GLN A 255 7.02 -16.37 -0.05
N THR A 256 6.86 -15.31 0.73
CA THR A 256 5.57 -14.65 0.93
C THR A 256 5.19 -13.79 -0.27
N LYS A 257 3.90 -13.46 -0.42
CA LYS A 257 3.40 -12.47 -1.40
C LYS A 257 4.21 -11.16 -1.40
N ALA A 258 4.55 -10.66 -0.22
CA ALA A 258 5.35 -9.44 -0.07
C ALA A 258 6.80 -9.60 -0.58
N GLN A 259 7.39 -10.80 -0.43
CA GLN A 259 8.73 -11.10 -0.94
C GLN A 259 8.75 -11.37 -2.45
N LEU A 260 7.67 -11.96 -3.00
CA LEU A 260 7.50 -12.12 -4.45
C LEU A 260 7.43 -10.75 -5.14
N ASN A 261 6.73 -9.80 -4.51
CA ASN A 261 6.48 -8.46 -5.02
C ASN A 261 7.32 -7.39 -4.27
N GLU A 262 8.57 -7.70 -3.93
CA GLU A 262 9.37 -6.85 -3.03
C GLU A 262 9.54 -5.41 -3.54
N VAL A 263 9.71 -5.21 -4.85
CA VAL A 263 9.87 -3.88 -5.47
C VAL A 263 8.59 -3.08 -5.32
N PHE A 264 7.44 -3.70 -5.60
CA PHE A 264 6.12 -3.09 -5.45
C PHE A 264 5.87 -2.63 -4.00
N TYR A 265 6.12 -3.52 -3.03
CA TYR A 265 5.96 -3.20 -1.61
C TYR A 265 6.92 -2.09 -1.15
N LYS A 266 8.18 -2.12 -1.60
CA LYS A 266 9.18 -1.08 -1.30
C LYS A 266 8.78 0.27 -1.86
N VAL A 267 8.31 0.33 -3.11
CA VAL A 267 7.86 1.58 -3.74
C VAL A 267 6.67 2.17 -2.98
N ILE A 268 5.61 1.40 -2.74
CA ILE A 268 4.42 1.88 -2.02
C ILE A 268 4.75 2.39 -0.60
N ASN A 269 5.61 1.68 0.13
CA ASN A 269 6.03 2.11 1.46
C ASN A 269 6.89 3.37 1.41
N THR A 270 7.78 3.48 0.42
CA THR A 270 8.65 4.65 0.23
C THR A 270 7.83 5.88 -0.15
N GLU A 271 6.86 5.75 -1.05
CA GLU A 271 5.98 6.86 -1.43
C GLU A 271 5.16 7.39 -0.26
N ASN A 272 4.62 6.50 0.58
CA ASN A 272 3.91 6.91 1.79
C ASN A 272 4.84 7.69 2.75
N PHE A 273 6.06 7.20 2.94
CA PHE A 273 7.06 7.88 3.78
C PHE A 273 7.48 9.24 3.23
N VAL A 274 7.76 9.34 1.93
CA VAL A 274 8.14 10.61 1.27
C VAL A 274 6.99 11.62 1.34
N SER A 275 5.75 11.19 1.09
CA SER A 275 4.57 12.05 1.19
C SER A 275 4.39 12.57 2.61
N TYR A 276 4.54 11.72 3.62
CA TYR A 276 4.52 12.13 5.02
C TYR A 276 5.57 13.23 5.32
N LEU A 277 6.80 13.10 4.81
CA LEU A 277 7.86 14.10 4.99
C LEU A 277 7.51 15.44 4.33
N ILE A 278 7.01 15.42 3.08
CA ILE A 278 6.62 16.65 2.36
C ILE A 278 5.52 17.40 3.11
N PHE A 279 4.48 16.70 3.56
CA PHE A 279 3.39 17.34 4.32
C PHE A 279 3.83 17.79 5.71
N THR A 280 4.72 17.06 6.35
CA THR A 280 5.34 17.52 7.60
C THR A 280 6.13 18.81 7.39
N LEU A 281 6.88 18.94 6.28
CA LEU A 281 7.58 20.17 5.92
C LEU A 281 6.61 21.34 5.71
N ILE A 282 5.49 21.12 5.02
CA ILE A 282 4.44 22.13 4.85
C ILE A 282 3.87 22.57 6.21
N VAL A 283 3.65 21.63 7.13
CA VAL A 283 3.22 21.93 8.51
C VAL A 283 4.28 22.75 9.26
N ILE A 284 5.57 22.44 9.11
CA ILE A 284 6.66 23.24 9.69
C ILE A 284 6.61 24.69 9.17
N ILE A 285 6.38 24.88 7.87
CA ILE A 285 6.25 26.22 7.27
C ILE A 285 5.05 26.97 7.88
N ALA A 286 3.90 26.29 8.04
CA ALA A 286 2.72 26.88 8.67
C ALA A 286 2.98 27.27 10.14
N LEU A 287 3.83 26.54 10.86
CA LEU A 287 4.16 26.83 12.25
C LEU A 287 5.05 28.07 12.43
N PHE A 288 5.79 28.51 11.41
CA PHE A 288 6.45 29.82 11.49
C PHE A 288 5.45 30.97 11.65
N ASN A 289 4.28 30.85 11.03
CA ASN A 289 3.20 31.83 11.21
C ASN A 289 2.65 31.82 12.64
N VAL A 290 2.63 30.65 13.28
CA VAL A 290 2.26 30.51 14.70
C VAL A 290 3.29 31.20 15.60
N ILE A 291 4.58 31.03 15.32
CA ILE A 291 5.64 31.74 16.06
C ILE A 291 5.43 33.26 15.94
N GLY A 292 5.18 33.76 14.73
CA GLY A 292 4.90 35.18 14.48
C GLY A 292 3.68 35.69 15.26
N ALA A 293 2.57 34.94 15.25
CA ALA A 293 1.37 35.28 16.00
C ALA A 293 1.62 35.34 17.51
N ILE A 294 2.36 34.36 18.07
CA ILE A 294 2.68 34.34 19.50
C ILE A 294 3.59 35.50 19.88
N ILE A 295 4.62 35.81 19.07
CA ILE A 295 5.49 36.96 19.33
C ILE A 295 4.68 38.26 19.34
N MET A 296 3.77 38.44 18.37
CA MET A 296 2.93 39.63 18.32
C MET A 296 2.00 39.72 19.54
N MET A 297 1.46 38.59 20.03
CA MET A 297 0.68 38.54 21.27
C MET A 297 1.52 38.87 22.51
N ILE A 298 2.78 38.43 22.58
CA ILE A 298 3.71 38.80 23.67
C ILE A 298 3.92 40.32 23.69
N ILE A 299 4.10 40.94 22.52
CA ILE A 299 4.28 42.38 22.39
C ILE A 299 3.01 43.15 22.80
N ASP A 300 1.82 42.71 22.38
CA ASP A 300 0.54 43.32 22.79
C ASP A 300 0.34 43.30 24.31
N LYS A 301 0.71 42.19 24.94
CA LYS A 301 0.52 41.98 26.39
C LYS A 301 1.70 42.46 27.24
N LYS A 302 2.68 43.16 26.66
CA LYS A 302 3.91 43.60 27.36
C LYS A 302 3.62 44.32 28.68
N GLN A 303 2.64 45.24 28.70
CA GLN A 303 2.26 45.95 29.92
C GLN A 303 1.75 45.00 31.02
N ASN A 304 0.92 44.02 30.65
CA ASN A 304 0.44 43.00 31.59
C ASN A 304 1.59 42.14 32.11
N LEU A 305 2.60 41.85 31.29
CA LEU A 305 3.80 41.12 31.72
C LEU A 305 4.59 41.90 32.75
N LYS A 306 4.72 43.22 32.59
CA LYS A 306 5.36 44.10 33.56
C LYS A 306 4.62 44.10 34.89
N THR A 307 3.29 44.19 34.88
CA THR A 307 2.47 44.07 36.09
C THR A 307 2.65 42.71 36.77
N LEU A 308 2.59 41.60 36.03
CA LEU A 308 2.80 40.26 36.58
C LEU A 308 4.20 40.11 37.19
N PHE A 309 5.23 40.64 36.54
CA PHE A 309 6.60 40.62 37.03
C PHE A 309 6.77 41.44 38.30
N SER A 310 6.19 42.66 38.36
CA SER A 310 6.18 43.51 39.55
C SER A 310 5.41 42.90 40.73
N LEU A 311 4.42 42.05 40.45
CA LEU A 311 3.69 41.28 41.47
C LEU A 311 4.44 40.02 41.96
N GLY A 312 5.62 39.74 41.42
CA GLY A 312 6.49 38.64 41.86
C GLY A 312 6.52 37.41 40.95
N ALA A 313 5.84 37.43 39.78
CA ALA A 313 5.92 36.31 38.84
C ALA A 313 7.33 36.19 38.24
N THR A 314 7.89 35.00 38.26
CA THR A 314 9.21 34.74 37.68
C THR A 314 9.16 34.74 36.15
N ILE A 315 10.29 35.05 35.50
CA ILE A 315 10.41 34.98 34.03
C ILE A 315 10.07 33.58 33.50
N LYS A 316 10.40 32.52 34.26
CA LYS A 316 10.06 31.14 33.90
C LYS A 316 8.55 30.91 33.88
N GLU A 317 7.81 31.45 34.85
CA GLU A 317 6.35 31.37 34.88
C GLU A 317 5.71 32.16 33.75
N ILE A 318 6.23 33.37 33.46
CA ILE A 318 5.76 34.19 32.34
C ILE A 318 5.99 33.46 31.00
N LYS A 319 7.16 32.87 30.78
CA LYS A 319 7.43 32.03 29.60
C LYS A 319 6.45 30.87 29.50
N LYS A 320 6.16 30.19 30.61
CA LYS A 320 5.25 29.06 30.66
C LYS A 320 3.82 29.43 30.27
N ILE A 321 3.36 30.65 30.57
CA ILE A 321 2.05 31.16 30.11
C ILE A 321 1.99 31.15 28.58
N PHE A 322 2.98 31.71 27.89
CA PHE A 322 2.98 31.79 26.43
C PHE A 322 3.26 30.46 25.75
N ILE A 323 4.06 29.58 26.37
CA ILE A 323 4.23 28.20 25.88
C ILE A 323 2.87 27.48 25.89
N LEU A 324 2.13 27.57 26.99
CA LEU A 324 0.80 26.97 27.11
C LEU A 324 -0.21 27.62 26.17
N GLN A 325 -0.13 28.93 25.97
CA GLN A 325 -1.02 29.64 25.04
C GLN A 325 -0.78 29.20 23.60
N GLY A 326 0.49 29.12 23.17
CA GLY A 326 0.86 28.63 21.84
C GLY A 326 0.46 27.18 21.64
N PHE A 327 0.69 26.34 22.66
CA PHE A 327 0.24 24.95 22.66
C PHE A 327 -1.28 24.84 22.48
N LEU A 328 -2.06 25.60 23.24
CA LEU A 328 -3.53 25.60 23.13
C LEU A 328 -3.98 26.07 21.75
N LEU A 329 -3.36 27.12 21.20
CA LEU A 329 -3.64 27.59 19.84
C LEU A 329 -3.44 26.48 18.81
N THR A 330 -2.30 25.79 18.86
CA THR A 330 -2.01 24.67 17.96
C THR A 330 -2.92 23.48 18.19
N PHE A 331 -3.26 23.20 19.45
CA PHE A 331 -4.12 22.07 19.84
C PHE A 331 -5.54 22.27 19.32
N PHE A 332 -6.14 23.45 19.47
CA PHE A 332 -7.47 23.74 18.92
C PHE A 332 -7.48 23.73 17.39
N GLY A 333 -6.47 24.33 16.76
CA GLY A 333 -6.33 24.28 15.30
C GLY A 333 -6.23 22.86 14.78
N MET A 334 -5.42 22.02 15.43
CA MET A 334 -5.29 20.60 15.14
C MET A 334 -6.60 19.84 15.32
N CYS A 335 -7.31 20.04 16.44
CA CYS A 335 -8.59 19.37 16.70
C CYS A 335 -9.63 19.71 15.64
N ILE A 336 -9.74 20.98 15.24
CA ILE A 336 -10.65 21.42 14.18
C ILE A 336 -10.24 20.83 12.83
N GLY A 337 -8.95 20.89 12.48
CA GLY A 337 -8.44 20.35 11.22
C GLY A 337 -8.62 18.85 11.11
N LEU A 338 -8.33 18.10 12.19
CA LEU A 338 -8.59 16.66 12.25
C LEU A 338 -10.07 16.34 12.17
N PHE A 339 -10.93 17.06 12.89
CA PHE A 339 -12.38 16.85 12.83
C PHE A 339 -12.92 17.04 11.40
N LEU A 340 -12.51 18.11 10.72
CA LEU A 340 -12.86 18.37 9.32
C LEU A 340 -12.27 17.31 8.38
N GLY A 341 -11.01 16.92 8.57
CA GLY A 341 -10.34 15.89 7.77
C GLY A 341 -11.03 14.52 7.90
N ILE A 342 -11.44 14.15 9.12
CA ILE A 342 -12.21 12.92 9.38
C ILE A 342 -13.53 12.95 8.62
N ILE A 343 -14.29 14.04 8.74
CA ILE A 343 -15.56 14.21 8.00
C ILE A 343 -15.33 14.05 6.50
N LEU A 344 -14.31 14.71 5.94
CA LEU A 344 -14.01 14.62 4.50
C LEU A 344 -13.64 13.21 4.06
N VAL A 345 -12.85 12.47 4.84
CA VAL A 345 -12.52 11.07 4.55
C VAL A 345 -13.77 10.18 4.56
N PHE A 346 -14.68 10.36 5.54
CA PHE A 346 -15.94 9.61 5.59
C PHE A 346 -16.89 9.98 4.45
N VAL A 347 -16.97 11.26 4.10
CA VAL A 347 -17.77 11.73 2.96
C VAL A 347 -17.23 11.13 1.67
N GLN A 348 -15.91 11.16 1.44
CA GLN A 348 -15.31 10.54 0.26
C GLN A 348 -15.55 9.03 0.23
N LYS A 349 -15.44 8.34 1.36
CA LYS A 349 -15.70 6.89 1.45
C LYS A 349 -17.15 6.52 1.15
N LYS A 350 -18.13 7.39 1.47
CA LYS A 350 -19.55 7.11 1.28
C LYS A 350 -20.11 7.57 -0.07
N PHE A 351 -19.65 8.72 -0.54
CA PHE A 351 -20.21 9.41 -1.71
C PHE A 351 -19.30 9.36 -2.93
N GLU A 352 -18.06 8.88 -2.81
CA GLU A 352 -17.14 8.67 -3.94
C GLU A 352 -16.97 9.92 -4.82
N LEU A 353 -16.95 11.10 -4.17
CA LEU A 353 -17.00 12.41 -4.85
C LEU A 353 -15.83 12.61 -5.83
N PHE A 354 -14.64 12.17 -5.43
CA PHE A 354 -13.44 12.25 -6.26
C PHE A 354 -13.19 10.92 -6.96
N MET A 355 -13.39 10.89 -8.28
CA MET A 355 -13.16 9.74 -9.15
C MET A 355 -11.81 9.84 -9.86
N ILE A 356 -11.07 8.73 -9.91
CA ILE A 356 -9.84 8.59 -10.72
C ILE A 356 -10.23 8.30 -12.17
N VAL A 357 -11.12 7.32 -12.34
CA VAL A 357 -11.76 6.95 -13.60
C VAL A 357 -13.26 6.80 -13.35
N PRO A 358 -14.13 6.81 -14.37
CA PRO A 358 -15.59 6.80 -14.19
C PRO A 358 -16.15 5.70 -13.28
N ASN A 359 -15.42 4.58 -13.15
CA ASN A 359 -15.83 3.43 -12.33
C ASN A 359 -14.91 3.19 -11.12
N LEU A 360 -14.04 4.14 -10.76
CA LEU A 360 -13.12 3.98 -9.63
C LEU A 360 -12.94 5.31 -8.89
N ALA A 361 -13.51 5.38 -7.70
CA ALA A 361 -13.27 6.45 -6.74
C ALA A 361 -11.82 6.44 -6.23
N TYR A 362 -11.29 7.61 -5.86
CA TYR A 362 -10.00 7.66 -5.19
C TYR A 362 -10.11 6.99 -3.82
N PRO A 363 -9.34 5.91 -3.56
CA PRO A 363 -9.51 5.10 -2.36
C PRO A 363 -8.96 5.86 -1.15
N VAL A 364 -9.77 5.94 -0.10
CA VAL A 364 -9.39 6.54 1.17
C VAL A 364 -9.68 5.56 2.31
N GLU A 365 -8.76 5.47 3.26
CA GLU A 365 -8.91 4.60 4.42
C GLU A 365 -8.67 5.37 5.72
N PHE A 366 -9.65 5.32 6.61
CA PHE A 366 -9.49 5.82 7.96
C PHE A 366 -8.68 4.83 8.79
N ARG A 367 -7.47 5.22 9.19
CA ARG A 367 -6.64 4.47 10.14
C ARG A 367 -6.39 5.28 11.40
N PHE A 368 -6.64 4.65 12.54
CA PHE A 368 -6.37 5.27 13.85
C PHE A 368 -4.90 5.67 14.01
N LEU A 369 -3.98 4.88 13.44
CA LEU A 369 -2.55 5.19 13.45
C LEU A 369 -2.24 6.52 12.72
N ASN A 370 -2.92 6.83 11.62
CA ASN A 370 -2.73 8.09 10.90
C ASN A 370 -3.17 9.27 11.78
N LEU A 371 -4.29 9.14 12.50
CA LEU A 371 -4.76 10.15 13.45
C LEU A 371 -3.70 10.39 14.53
N LEU A 372 -3.14 9.32 15.11
CA LEU A 372 -2.09 9.44 16.12
C LEU A 372 -0.82 10.10 15.57
N ILE A 373 -0.40 9.74 14.34
CA ILE A 373 0.77 10.35 13.70
C ILE A 373 0.57 11.86 13.56
N VAL A 374 -0.57 12.30 12.99
CA VAL A 374 -0.86 13.74 12.84
C VAL A 374 -0.92 14.44 14.20
N PHE A 375 -1.60 13.83 15.17
CA PHE A 375 -1.72 14.35 16.52
C PHE A 375 -0.35 14.57 17.16
N CYS A 376 0.51 13.55 17.15
CA CYS A 376 1.86 13.61 17.71
C CYS A 376 2.73 14.64 16.98
N THR A 377 2.73 14.64 15.65
CA THR A 377 3.55 15.54 14.84
C THR A 377 3.21 17.01 15.10
N ILE A 378 1.91 17.37 15.07
CA ILE A 378 1.50 18.76 15.28
C ILE A 378 1.67 19.18 16.74
N THR A 379 1.42 18.29 17.69
CA THR A 379 1.64 18.57 19.12
C THR A 379 3.12 18.85 19.40
N VAL A 380 4.04 18.03 18.89
CA VAL A 380 5.48 18.20 19.07
C VAL A 380 5.97 19.49 18.41
N LEU A 381 5.62 19.70 17.15
CA LEU A 381 6.07 20.89 16.42
C LEU A 381 5.43 22.17 16.98
N GLY A 382 4.16 22.12 17.41
CA GLY A 382 3.46 23.23 18.06
C GLY A 382 4.08 23.61 19.40
N TYR A 383 4.48 22.62 20.20
CA TYR A 383 5.23 22.86 21.43
C TYR A 383 6.60 23.51 21.16
N ILE A 384 7.33 23.04 20.14
CA ILE A 384 8.61 23.62 19.73
C ILE A 384 8.42 25.08 19.28
N ALA A 385 7.42 25.36 18.45
CA ALA A 385 7.07 26.70 18.00
C ALA A 385 6.77 27.64 19.18
N ALA A 386 5.92 27.19 20.12
CA ALA A 386 5.59 27.97 21.31
C ALA A 386 6.80 28.22 22.21
N LYS A 387 7.70 27.23 22.35
CA LYS A 387 8.96 27.36 23.08
C LYS A 387 9.89 28.39 22.44
N ILE A 388 10.06 28.35 21.10
CA ILE A 388 10.86 29.32 20.34
C ILE A 388 10.28 30.73 20.48
N ALA A 389 8.97 30.90 20.39
CA ALA A 389 8.35 32.21 20.57
C ALA A 389 8.56 32.75 22.01
N SER A 390 8.35 31.90 23.02
CA SER A 390 8.50 32.30 24.43
C SER A 390 9.94 32.63 24.84
N SER A 391 10.95 32.11 24.14
CA SER A 391 12.35 32.38 24.48
C SER A 391 12.72 33.85 24.30
N ARG A 392 11.95 34.60 23.48
CA ARG A 392 12.09 36.06 23.28
C ARG A 392 11.79 36.88 24.54
N ILE A 393 11.10 36.31 25.53
CA ILE A 393 10.81 37.00 26.79
C ILE A 393 12.09 37.04 27.64
N SER A 394 12.64 38.22 27.87
CA SER A 394 13.79 38.47 28.75
C SER A 394 13.44 39.49 29.82
N LYS A 395 14.27 39.59 30.88
CA LYS A 395 14.09 40.61 31.93
C LYS A 395 14.13 42.02 31.32
N GLU A 396 15.12 42.27 30.46
CA GLU A 396 15.27 43.53 29.72
C GLU A 396 14.06 43.86 28.84
N PHE A 397 13.45 42.85 28.23
CA PHE A 397 12.24 43.04 27.40
C PHE A 397 11.03 43.49 28.24
N ILE A 398 10.93 43.06 29.50
CA ILE A 398 9.83 43.40 30.40
C ILE A 398 10.06 44.77 31.06
N GLU A 399 11.31 45.12 31.34
CA GLU A 399 11.68 46.36 32.04
C GLU A 399 11.69 47.59 31.13
N LYS A 400 12.21 47.45 29.90
CA LYS A 400 12.00 48.41 28.80
C LYS A 400 10.54 48.46 28.41
#